data_AF-A0A6B0X761-F1
#
_entry.id   AF-A0A6B0X761-F1
#
_cell.length_a   1.000
_cell.length_b   1.000
_cell.length_c   1.000
_cell.angle_alpha   90.00
_cell.angle_beta   90.00
_cell.angle_gamma   90.00
#
_symmetry.space_group_name_H-M   'P 1'
#
loop_
_entity.id
_entity.type
_entity.pdbx_description
1 polymer ?
#
loop_
_entity_poly.entity_id
_entity_poly.type
_entity_poly.pdbx_seq_one_letter_code
_entity_poly.pdbx_strand_id
1 'polypeptide(L)'
;MAKSMFSQEVALKLEGEINAFQACRSLSQRARDINIERKRREAESATSEEELPNSSASAMLDFAEGRIVLAPEEDADSDEV
;
A
#
# COMPACT_ATOMS: atom_id res chain seq x y z
N MET A 1 -16.39 13.32 -1.31
CA MET A 1 -15.06 13.83 -1.71
C MET A 1 -14.25 12.66 -2.24
N ALA A 2 -13.53 12.83 -3.35
CA ALA A 2 -12.64 11.79 -3.85
C ALA A 2 -11.53 11.52 -2.83
N LYS A 3 -11.24 10.24 -2.55
CA LYS A 3 -10.14 9.86 -1.67
C LYS A 3 -8.82 10.19 -2.35
N SER A 4 -7.97 10.97 -1.69
CA SER A 4 -6.70 11.46 -2.22
C SER A 4 -5.54 11.02 -1.32
N MET A 5 -4.42 10.63 -1.94
CA MET A 5 -3.15 10.38 -1.24
C MET A 5 -2.61 11.61 -0.51
N PHE A 6 -3.07 12.81 -0.89
CA PHE A 6 -2.72 14.08 -0.24
C PHE A 6 -3.74 14.52 0.83
N SER A 7 -4.65 13.63 1.23
CA SER A 7 -5.60 13.95 2.30
C SER A 7 -4.90 14.09 3.65
N GLN A 8 -5.47 14.93 4.51
CA GLN A 8 -4.96 15.14 5.88
C GLN A 8 -4.86 13.82 6.67
N GLU A 9 -5.79 12.90 6.45
CA GLU A 9 -5.81 11.60 7.11
C GLU A 9 -4.57 10.75 6.78
N VAL A 10 -4.16 10.71 5.51
CA VAL A 10 -2.93 10.03 5.09
C VAL A 10 -1.72 10.66 5.78
N ALA A 11 -1.64 12.00 5.78
CA ALA A 11 -0.54 12.72 6.41
C ALA A 11 -0.44 12.43 7.92
N LEU A 12 -1.55 12.55 8.65
CA LEU A 12 -1.58 12.30 10.10
C LEU A 12 -1.20 10.86 10.46
N LYS A 13 -1.61 9.88 9.66
CA LYS A 13 -1.21 8.49 9.90
C LYS A 13 0.27 8.26 9.63
N LEU A 14 0.82 8.84 8.56
CA LEU A 14 2.25 8.75 8.27
C LEU A 14 3.11 9.46 9.32
N GLU A 15 2.64 10.57 9.90
CA GLU A 15 3.31 11.24 11.02
C GLU A 15 3.38 10.38 12.28
N GLY A 16 2.44 9.45 12.45
CA GLY A 16 2.46 8.47 13.55
C GLY A 16 3.51 7.36 13.38
N GLU A 17 4.09 7.20 12.19
CA GLU A 17 5.05 6.15 11.91
C GLU A 17 6.44 6.52 12.43
N ILE A 18 6.99 5.65 13.28
CA ILE A 18 8.27 5.89 13.96
C ILE A 18 9.45 5.79 12.97
N ASN A 19 9.32 4.93 11.94
CA ASN A 19 10.38 4.66 10.99
C ASN A 19 9.92 4.90 9.55
N ALA A 20 10.30 6.06 9.01
CA ALA A 20 9.97 6.46 7.64
C ALA A 20 10.49 5.48 6.58
N PHE A 21 11.64 4.83 6.79
CA PHE A 21 12.19 3.86 5.83
C PHE A 21 11.36 2.58 5.78
N GLN A 22 10.94 2.08 6.94
CA GLN A 22 10.04 0.92 7.03
C GLN A 22 8.68 1.25 6.42
N ALA A 23 8.11 2.41 6.75
CA ALA A 23 6.87 2.89 6.15
C ALA A 23 6.97 2.94 4.62
N CYS A 24 8.04 3.53 4.08
CA CYS A 24 8.27 3.59 2.63
C CYS A 24 8.41 2.19 2.01
N ARG A 25 9.12 1.27 2.66
CA ARG A 25 9.30 -0.11 2.18
C ARG A 25 7.96 -0.84 2.12
N SER A 26 7.18 -0.81 3.20
CA SER A 26 5.87 -1.48 3.30
C SER A 26 4.85 -0.91 2.31
N LEU A 27 4.79 0.42 2.16
CA LEU A 27 3.97 1.07 1.13
C LEU A 27 4.40 0.68 -0.29
N SER A 28 5.70 0.63 -0.54
CA SER A 28 6.24 0.21 -1.85
C SER A 28 5.92 -1.25 -2.15
N GLN A 29 5.99 -2.13 -1.14
CA GLN A 29 5.62 -3.53 -1.30
C GLN A 29 4.13 -3.65 -1.66
N ARG A 30 3.26 -2.97 -0.91
CA ARG A 30 1.83 -2.92 -1.22
C ARG A 30 1.54 -2.39 -2.62
N ALA A 31 2.23 -1.34 -3.03
CA ALA A 31 2.06 -0.78 -4.38
C ALA A 31 2.46 -1.78 -5.47
N ARG A 32 3.50 -2.60 -5.26
CA ARG A 32 3.85 -3.70 -6.18
C ARG A 32 2.76 -4.75 -6.25
N ASP A 33 2.24 -5.19 -5.11
CA ASP A 33 1.17 -6.20 -5.08
C ASP A 33 -0.06 -5.72 -5.85
N ILE A 34 -0.45 -4.45 -5.68
CA ILE A 34 -1.54 -3.81 -6.42
C ILE A 34 -1.24 -3.81 -7.93
N ASN A 35 -0.03 -3.42 -8.33
CA ASN A 35 0.37 -3.41 -9.75
C ASN A 35 0.35 -4.82 -10.37
N ILE A 36 0.81 -5.84 -9.64
CA ILE A 36 0.83 -7.23 -10.11
C ILE A 36 -0.60 -7.71 -10.33
N GLU A 37 -1.49 -7.45 -9.37
CA GLU A 37 -2.90 -7.85 -9.46
C GLU A 37 -3.62 -7.13 -10.60
N ARG A 38 -3.35 -5.83 -10.82
CA ARG A 38 -3.92 -5.08 -11.96
C ARG A 38 -3.47 -5.66 -13.29
N LYS A 39 -2.17 -5.86 -13.48
CA LYS A 39 -1.63 -6.48 -14.71
C LYS A 39 -2.22 -7.87 -14.97
N ARG A 40 -2.42 -8.65 -13.92
CA ARG A 40 -3.07 -9.96 -14.01
C ARG A 40 -4.51 -9.83 -14.52
N ARG A 41 -5.29 -8.89 -13.98
CA ARG A 41 -6.67 -8.61 -14.41
C ARG A 41 -6.76 -8.03 -15.83
N GLU A 42 -5.84 -7.16 -16.22
CA GLU A 42 -5.75 -6.64 -17.59
C GLU A 42 -5.48 -7.76 -18.61
N ALA A 43 -4.65 -8.75 -18.24
CA ALA A 43 -4.41 -9.91 -19.09
C ALA A 43 -5.62 -10.85 -19.18
N GLU A 44 -6.44 -10.92 -18.13
CA GLU A 44 -7.63 -11.78 -18.03
C GLU A 44 -8.90 -11.09 -18.60
N SER A 45 -8.97 -9.76 -18.62
CA SER A 45 -10.13 -8.98 -19.05
C SER A 45 -9.72 -7.81 -19.96
N ALA A 46 -10.23 -7.76 -21.19
CA ALA A 46 -9.98 -6.68 -22.15
C ALA A 46 -10.72 -5.36 -21.81
N THR A 47 -11.19 -5.20 -20.58
CA THR A 47 -11.91 -4.01 -20.12
C THR A 47 -10.95 -3.06 -19.42
N SER A 48 -10.81 -1.88 -20.02
CA SER A 48 -10.06 -0.73 -19.54
C SER A 48 -10.23 -0.53 -18.04
N GLU A 49 -9.11 -0.34 -17.35
CA GLU A 49 -9.04 0.07 -15.96
C GLU A 49 -10.05 1.22 -15.73
N GLU A 50 -11.02 1.03 -14.83
CA GLU A 50 -11.67 2.17 -14.19
C GLU A 50 -10.59 3.09 -13.62
N GLU A 51 -10.87 4.40 -13.50
CA GLU A 51 -10.02 5.49 -12.96
C GLU A 51 -9.54 5.25 -11.52
N LEU A 52 -8.89 4.12 -11.27
CA LEU A 52 -8.26 3.81 -10.01
C LEU A 52 -6.99 4.66 -9.92
N PRO A 53 -6.68 5.22 -8.74
CA PRO A 53 -5.42 5.91 -8.53
C PRO A 53 -4.24 5.01 -8.90
N ASN A 54 -3.09 5.60 -9.22
CA ASN A 54 -1.87 4.80 -9.37
C ASN A 54 -1.62 3.94 -8.11
N SER A 55 -0.85 2.87 -8.27
CA SER A 55 -0.64 1.88 -7.20
C SER A 55 -0.07 2.46 -5.91
N SER A 56 0.83 3.43 -5.99
CA SER A 56 1.37 4.12 -4.81
C SER A 56 0.29 4.91 -4.08
N ALA A 57 -0.52 5.67 -4.81
CA ALA A 57 -1.66 6.38 -4.24
C ALA A 57 -2.66 5.41 -3.61
N SER A 58 -2.92 4.28 -4.27
CA SER A 58 -3.82 3.24 -3.77
C SER A 58 -3.28 2.59 -2.48
N ALA A 59 -1.97 2.35 -2.39
CA ALA A 59 -1.33 1.84 -1.18
C ALA A 59 -1.44 2.82 0.00
N MET A 60 -1.24 4.12 -0.26
CA MET A 60 -1.42 5.17 0.75
C MET A 60 -2.87 5.26 1.23
N LEU A 61 -3.85 5.08 0.33
CA LEU A 61 -5.26 5.02 0.70
C LEU A 61 -5.58 3.75 1.49
N ASP A 62 -5.05 2.59 1.11
CA ASP A 62 -5.21 1.35 1.87
C ASP A 62 -4.66 1.48 3.29
N PHE A 63 -3.52 2.14 3.47
CA PHE A 63 -2.96 2.45 4.79
C PHE A 63 -3.84 3.43 5.57
N ALA A 64 -4.27 4.52 4.93
CA ALA A 64 -5.18 5.49 5.55
C ALA A 64 -6.51 4.85 5.99
N GLU A 65 -6.98 3.84 5.27
CA GLU A 65 -8.19 3.10 5.63
C GLU A 65 -7.94 1.93 6.59
N GLY A 66 -6.69 1.67 6.98
CA GLY A 66 -6.33 0.57 7.89
C GLY A 66 -6.44 -0.82 7.26
N ARG A 67 -6.48 -0.92 5.93
CA ARG A 67 -6.45 -2.20 5.19
C ARG A 67 -5.08 -2.87 5.22
N ILE A 68 -4.03 -2.08 5.47
CA ILE A 68 -2.67 -2.55 5.69
C ILE A 68 -2.11 -1.94 6.97
N VAL A 69 -1.20 -2.66 7.61
CA VAL A 69 -0.42 -2.19 8.75
C VAL A 69 1.03 -2.10 8.31
N LEU A 70 1.70 -1.00 8.62
CA LEU A 70 3.13 -0.82 8.38
C LEU A 70 3.87 -1.44 9.59
N ALA A 71 3.78 -2.76 9.74
CA ALA A 71 4.43 -3.45 10.84
C ALA A 71 5.95 -3.55 10.60
N PRO A 72 6.78 -3.51 11.65
CA PRO A 72 8.13 -4.04 11.55
C PRO A 72 8.04 -5.51 11.15
N GLU A 73 8.89 -5.94 10.21
CA GLU A 73 9.15 -7.37 10.05
C GLU A 73 9.73 -7.82 11.39
N GLU A 74 8.92 -8.44 12.26
CA GLU A 74 9.47 -9.30 13.30
C GLU A 74 10.22 -10.38 12.53
N ASP A 75 11.54 -10.36 12.67
CA ASP A 75 12.44 -11.26 11.97
C ASP A 75 11.86 -12.68 12.01
N ALA A 76 11.52 -13.22 10.84
CA ALA A 76 11.10 -14.60 10.68
C ALA A 76 12.29 -15.57 10.86
N ASP A 77 13.14 -15.32 11.86
CA ASP A 77 14.31 -16.10 12.27
C ASP A 77 14.12 -16.54 13.74
N SER A 78 13.01 -17.21 14.03
CA SER A 78 12.81 -17.91 15.30
C SER A 78 12.01 -19.18 15.06
N ASP A 79 12.63 -20.14 14.37
CA ASP A 79 12.47 -21.57 14.64
C ASP A 79 13.38 -22.39 13.72
N GLU A 80 14.63 -22.58 14.12
CA GLU A 80 15.30 -23.89 14.00
C GLU A 80 16.13 -24.11 15.27
N VAL A 81 15.52 -24.84 16.22
CA VAL A 81 16.19 -25.48 17.37
C VAL A 81 16.72 -26.85 16.97
#